data_AF-X0W3Y5-F1
#
_entry.id   AF-X0W3Y5-F1
#
_cell.length_a   1.000
_cell.length_b   1.000
_cell.length_c   1.000
_cell.angle_alpha   90.00
_cell.angle_beta   90.00
_cell.angle_gamma   90.00
#
_symmetry.space_group_name_H-M   'P 1'
#
loop_
_entity.id
_entity.type
_entity.pdbx_description
1 polymer ?
#
loop_
_entity_poly.entity_id
_entity_poly.type
_entity_poly.pdbx_seq_one_letter_code
_entity_poly.pdbx_strand_id
1 'polypeptide(L)'
;MDNLMKEAALYEKIDKDRVRCNLCAHHCVITDGKLGVCHVRKNLNGTLFTLVYGRTISQHVDPIEKKPLYHFYPGTSSYSIATSGCNFRCRWCQNWDIAQMPREHGLISGSEASPEQIVSGALASGCRSIAYTYTEPTIFFEYAYNTARLAHEAGIANVYVTNGYMTSDMLEAFHPYLDAANVDLKAFREKTYHRYVGAGLKPVLESMKVMKRLGIWLEVTTLVIPG
;
A
#
# COMPACT_ATOMS: atom_id res chain seq x y z
N MET A 1 -17.41 15.89 11.88
CA MET A 1 -17.25 14.75 10.96
C MET A 1 -16.76 15.34 9.64
N ASP A 2 -15.47 15.17 9.31
CA ASP A 2 -14.88 15.29 7.95
C ASP A 2 -13.38 15.65 7.88
N ASN A 3 -12.64 15.66 9.00
CA ASN A 3 -11.22 16.04 8.96
C ASN A 3 -10.26 14.91 8.49
N LEU A 4 -10.79 13.78 8.00
CA LEU A 4 -10.00 12.58 7.64
C LEU A 4 -10.16 12.16 6.17
N MET A 5 -10.99 12.86 5.39
CA MET A 5 -11.08 12.63 3.94
C MET A 5 -10.04 13.49 3.23
N LYS A 6 -9.09 12.83 2.57
CA LYS A 6 -8.07 13.50 1.74
C LYS A 6 -8.37 13.22 0.28
N GLU A 7 -8.37 14.25 -0.56
CA GLU A 7 -8.48 14.06 -2.01
C GLU A 7 -7.37 13.10 -2.48
N ALA A 8 -7.77 12.11 -3.26
CA ALA A 8 -6.89 11.10 -3.80
C ALA A 8 -6.03 11.68 -4.92
N ALA A 9 -4.79 11.22 -5.02
CA ALA A 9 -3.96 11.40 -6.19
C ALA A 9 -4.26 10.32 -7.26
N LEU A 10 -3.73 10.54 -8.46
CA LEU A 10 -3.68 9.55 -9.54
C LEU A 10 -5.05 9.01 -9.94
N TYR A 11 -5.97 9.92 -10.27
CA TYR A 11 -7.25 9.59 -10.86
C TYR A 11 -7.62 10.60 -11.95
N GLU A 12 -8.48 10.17 -12.87
CA GLU A 12 -9.05 11.02 -13.90
C GLU A 12 -10.58 11.12 -13.73
N LYS A 13 -11.14 12.30 -14.02
CA LYS A 13 -12.59 12.46 -14.13
C LYS A 13 -12.99 11.99 -15.53
N ILE A 14 -13.81 10.94 -15.60
CA ILE A 14 -14.34 10.46 -16.88
C ILE A 14 -15.49 11.35 -17.33
N ASP A 15 -16.40 11.65 -16.39
CA ASP A 15 -17.54 12.54 -16.56
C ASP A 15 -17.94 13.13 -15.19
N LYS A 16 -19.14 13.73 -15.10
CA LYS A 16 -19.62 14.35 -13.86
C LYS A 16 -19.75 13.38 -12.70
N ASP A 17 -20.09 12.12 -12.97
CA ASP A 17 -20.46 11.14 -11.94
C ASP A 17 -19.43 10.02 -11.79
N ARG A 18 -18.47 9.90 -12.71
CA ARG A 18 -17.50 8.79 -12.72
C ARG A 18 -16.06 9.27 -12.72
N VAL A 19 -15.25 8.62 -11.90
CA VAL A 19 -13.79 8.78 -11.87
C VAL A 19 -13.11 7.45 -12.17
N ARG A 20 -11.93 7.47 -12.79
CA ARG A 20 -11.06 6.29 -12.90
C ARG A 20 -9.86 6.46 -11.99
N CYS A 21 -9.71 5.55 -11.03
CA CYS A 21 -8.54 5.48 -10.17
C CYS A 21 -7.41 4.75 -10.90
N ASN A 22 -6.26 5.40 -11.06
CA ASN A 22 -5.08 4.88 -11.75
C ASN A 22 -3.95 4.47 -10.79
N LEU A 23 -4.28 4.27 -9.51
CA LEU A 23 -3.30 3.99 -8.47
C LEU A 23 -2.76 2.54 -8.50
N CYS A 24 -3.63 1.59 -8.86
CA CYS A 24 -3.28 0.18 -8.95
C CYS A 24 -3.89 -0.43 -10.22
N ALA A 25 -3.39 -1.59 -10.64
CA ALA A 25 -3.75 -2.21 -11.92
C ALA A 25 -5.20 -2.72 -12.03
N HIS A 26 -6.05 -2.45 -11.03
CA HIS A 26 -7.50 -2.63 -11.16
C HIS A 26 -8.17 -1.53 -12.00
N HIS A 27 -7.56 -0.35 -12.13
CA HIS A 27 -8.10 0.80 -12.87
C HIS A 27 -9.60 1.06 -12.61
N CYS A 28 -10.02 1.03 -11.34
CA CYS A 28 -11.43 1.07 -10.98
C CYS A 28 -12.11 2.32 -11.54
N VAL A 29 -13.20 2.13 -12.28
CA VAL A 29 -14.16 3.18 -12.61
C VAL A 29 -15.19 3.24 -11.49
N ILE A 30 -15.23 4.35 -10.76
CA ILE A 30 -15.99 4.51 -9.52
C ILE A 30 -17.07 5.56 -9.77
N THR A 31 -18.33 5.15 -9.77
CA THR A 31 -19.49 6.04 -9.84
C THR A 31 -19.68 6.81 -8.55
N ASP A 32 -20.33 7.96 -8.63
CA ASP A 32 -20.62 8.83 -7.49
C ASP A 32 -21.26 8.06 -6.32
N GLY A 33 -20.83 8.39 -5.12
CA GLY A 33 -21.20 7.72 -3.87
C GLY A 33 -20.63 6.31 -3.69
N LYS A 34 -19.95 5.72 -4.68
CA LYS A 34 -19.40 4.35 -4.62
C LYS A 34 -17.93 4.32 -4.19
N LEU A 35 -17.51 3.10 -3.83
CA LEU A 35 -16.15 2.77 -3.40
C LEU A 35 -15.42 1.97 -4.49
N GLY A 36 -14.10 2.15 -4.59
CA GLY A 36 -13.22 1.29 -5.37
C GLY A 36 -13.08 -0.11 -4.75
N VAL A 37 -12.42 -1.03 -5.47
CA VAL A 37 -12.29 -2.43 -5.04
C VAL A 37 -11.60 -2.58 -3.68
N CYS A 38 -10.74 -1.64 -3.29
CA CYS A 38 -10.06 -1.61 -1.99
C CYS A 38 -10.92 -1.13 -0.81
N HIS A 39 -12.13 -0.61 -1.09
CA HIS A 39 -13.10 -0.14 -0.08
C HIS A 39 -12.65 1.05 0.77
N VAL A 40 -11.56 1.72 0.37
CA VAL A 40 -11.06 2.93 1.06
C VAL A 40 -10.91 4.14 0.14
N ARG A 41 -11.30 3.98 -1.14
CA ARG A 41 -11.30 5.05 -2.15
C ARG A 41 -12.75 5.33 -2.53
N LYS A 42 -13.27 6.52 -2.24
CA LYS A 42 -14.68 6.89 -2.44
C LYS A 42 -14.80 8.03 -3.43
N ASN A 43 -15.66 7.88 -4.43
CA ASN A 43 -16.04 9.02 -5.28
C ASN A 43 -17.17 9.80 -4.59
N LEU A 44 -16.97 11.11 -4.45
CA LEU A 44 -17.97 12.06 -3.96
C LEU A 44 -18.02 13.24 -4.92
N ASN A 45 -19.15 13.40 -5.61
CA ASN A 45 -19.44 14.47 -6.56
C ASN A 45 -18.35 14.62 -7.64
N GLY A 46 -17.84 13.51 -8.17
CA GLY A 46 -16.80 13.49 -9.20
C GLY A 46 -15.38 13.76 -8.70
N THR A 47 -15.16 13.77 -7.37
CA THR A 47 -13.84 13.86 -6.75
C THR A 47 -13.56 12.58 -5.97
N LEU A 48 -12.39 11.99 -6.20
CA LEU A 48 -11.99 10.76 -5.50
C LEU A 48 -11.32 11.13 -4.18
N PHE A 49 -11.70 10.47 -3.09
CA PHE A 49 -11.12 10.64 -1.77
C PHE A 49 -10.55 9.33 -1.24
N THR A 50 -9.45 9.40 -0.51
CA THR A 50 -9.01 8.32 0.38
C THR A 50 -9.63 8.51 1.77
N LEU A 51 -10.09 7.41 2.36
CA LEU A 51 -10.76 7.37 3.66
C LEU A 51 -9.83 6.95 4.81
N VAL A 52 -8.55 6.71 4.51
CA VAL A 52 -7.56 6.14 5.43
C VAL A 52 -6.34 7.04 5.66
N TYR A 53 -6.39 8.29 5.17
CA TYR A 53 -5.27 9.22 5.38
C TYR A 53 -5.10 9.52 6.86
N GLY A 54 -3.87 9.33 7.39
CA GLY A 54 -3.57 9.57 8.80
C GLY A 54 -4.24 8.59 9.77
N ARG A 55 -4.79 7.46 9.29
CA ARG A 55 -5.46 6.46 10.13
C ARG A 55 -4.68 5.14 10.14
N THR A 56 -3.81 5.00 11.12
CA THR A 56 -3.03 3.77 11.29
C THR A 56 -3.81 2.74 12.09
N ILE A 57 -3.95 1.53 11.52
CA ILE A 57 -4.56 0.40 12.23
C ILE A 57 -3.51 -0.45 12.96
N SER A 58 -2.24 -0.28 12.62
CA SER A 58 -1.12 -0.97 13.26
C SER A 58 0.14 -0.10 13.18
N GLN A 59 0.91 -0.08 14.28
CA GLN A 59 2.20 0.57 14.41
C GLN A 59 3.11 -0.30 15.30
N HIS A 60 4.20 -0.83 14.76
CA HIS A 60 5.13 -1.70 15.50
C HIS A 60 6.57 -1.51 15.04
N VAL A 61 7.53 -1.74 15.93
CA VAL A 61 8.94 -1.88 15.55
C VAL A 61 9.22 -3.36 15.30
N ASP A 62 9.65 -3.69 14.09
CA ASP A 62 9.97 -5.04 13.66
C ASP A 62 11.39 -5.07 13.06
N PRO A 63 12.13 -6.19 13.14
CA PRO A 63 13.37 -6.34 12.38
C PRO A 63 13.08 -6.31 10.87
N ILE A 64 14.02 -5.78 10.09
CA ILE A 64 13.86 -5.66 8.62
C ILE A 64 13.65 -7.03 7.95
N GLU A 65 14.20 -8.09 8.52
CA GLU A 65 14.07 -9.47 8.04
C GLU A 65 12.63 -9.99 8.17
N LYS A 66 11.81 -9.41 9.06
CA LYS A 66 10.36 -9.69 9.14
C LYS A 66 9.57 -9.02 8.01
N LYS A 67 10.16 -8.07 7.29
CA LYS A 67 9.60 -7.43 6.07
C LYS A 67 10.02 -8.16 4.78
N PRO A 68 10.25 -9.47 4.91
CA PRO A 68 11.22 -10.28 4.15
C PRO A 68 12.23 -9.52 3.28
N LEU A 69 12.93 -8.56 3.88
CA LEU A 69 14.05 -7.84 3.26
C LEU A 69 15.34 -8.33 3.92
N TYR A 70 15.96 -9.36 3.35
CA TYR A 70 17.13 -10.03 3.93
C TYR A 70 18.45 -9.35 3.59
N HIS A 71 18.49 -8.64 2.46
CA HIS A 71 19.71 -8.03 1.94
C HIS A 71 19.67 -6.49 1.98
N PHE A 72 18.54 -5.91 2.37
CA PHE A 72 18.38 -4.48 2.59
C PHE A 72 18.50 -4.14 4.08
N TYR A 73 19.60 -3.48 4.47
CA TYR A 73 19.92 -3.11 5.86
C TYR A 73 19.80 -4.24 6.90
N PRO A 74 20.46 -5.39 6.68
CA PRO A 74 20.39 -6.53 7.60
C PRO A 74 20.77 -6.14 9.04
N GLY A 75 20.04 -6.70 10.01
CA GLY A 75 20.21 -6.46 11.45
C GLY A 75 19.59 -5.16 11.96
N THR A 76 18.92 -4.37 11.11
CA THR A 76 18.29 -3.11 11.51
C THR A 76 16.80 -3.25 11.82
N SER A 77 16.26 -2.28 12.55
CA SER A 77 14.82 -2.19 12.84
C SER A 77 14.09 -1.28 11.85
N SER A 78 12.83 -1.62 11.59
CA SER A 78 11.91 -0.87 10.73
C SER A 78 10.63 -0.51 11.48
N TYR A 79 10.25 0.77 11.41
CA TYR A 79 9.01 1.27 11.98
C TYR A 79 7.86 0.93 11.04
N SER A 80 7.07 -0.08 11.40
CA SER A 80 6.05 -0.68 10.54
C SER A 80 4.69 -0.05 10.77
N ILE A 81 4.04 0.39 9.70
CA ILE A 81 2.70 0.97 9.74
C ILE A 81 1.77 0.32 8.71
N ALA A 82 0.47 0.34 9.00
CA ALA A 82 -0.59 -0.05 8.08
C ALA A 82 -1.84 0.79 8.26
N THR A 83 -2.67 0.86 7.22
CA THR A 83 -4.07 1.31 7.30
C THR A 83 -5.02 0.15 6.98
N SER A 84 -6.32 0.32 7.24
CA SER A 84 -7.32 -0.66 6.80
C SER A 84 -7.42 -0.71 5.27
N GLY A 85 -7.85 -1.86 4.75
CA GLY A 85 -8.17 -2.05 3.33
C GLY A 85 -7.07 -2.74 2.52
N CYS A 86 -7.45 -3.40 1.44
CA CYS A 86 -6.53 -4.04 0.50
C CYS A 86 -7.21 -4.19 -0.87
N ASN A 87 -6.44 -4.05 -1.93
CA ASN A 87 -6.92 -4.23 -3.31
C ASN A 87 -6.94 -5.71 -3.74
N PHE A 88 -6.44 -6.65 -2.93
CA PHE A 88 -6.52 -8.10 -3.14
C PHE A 88 -7.52 -8.75 -2.17
N ARG A 89 -7.87 -10.02 -2.44
CA ARG A 89 -8.74 -10.88 -1.63
C ARG A 89 -8.13 -12.28 -1.45
N CYS A 90 -6.86 -12.33 -1.08
CA CYS A 90 -6.12 -13.59 -0.87
C CYS A 90 -6.85 -14.49 0.12
N ARG A 91 -7.17 -15.74 -0.26
CA ARG A 91 -7.87 -16.70 0.63
C ARG A 91 -7.06 -17.13 1.86
N TRP A 92 -5.75 -16.88 1.86
CA TRP A 92 -4.79 -17.22 2.92
C TRP A 92 -4.20 -15.96 3.58
N CYS A 93 -4.86 -14.81 3.46
CA CYS A 93 -4.36 -13.58 4.05
C CYS A 93 -4.25 -13.72 5.57
N GLN A 94 -3.06 -13.52 6.13
CA GLN A 94 -2.84 -13.59 7.58
C GLN A 94 -3.41 -12.36 8.30
N ASN A 95 -3.44 -11.20 7.64
CA ASN A 95 -3.96 -9.93 8.16
C ASN A 95 -5.35 -9.63 7.57
N TRP A 96 -6.16 -10.66 7.30
CA TRP A 96 -7.46 -10.51 6.62
C TRP A 96 -8.43 -9.63 7.42
N ASP A 97 -8.35 -9.72 8.75
CA ASP A 97 -9.14 -8.96 9.70
C ASP A 97 -8.98 -7.45 9.51
N ILE A 98 -7.76 -6.94 9.34
CA ILE A 98 -7.51 -5.52 9.09
C ILE A 98 -7.57 -5.14 7.59
N ALA A 99 -7.21 -6.07 6.70
CA ALA A 99 -7.18 -5.85 5.25
C ALA A 99 -8.58 -5.85 4.62
N GLN A 100 -9.49 -6.70 5.11
CA GLN A 100 -10.84 -6.87 4.56
C GLN A 100 -11.93 -6.23 5.42
N MET A 101 -11.65 -5.76 6.64
CA MET A 101 -12.64 -5.08 7.50
C MET A 101 -13.47 -3.98 6.80
N PRO A 102 -12.89 -3.07 5.99
CA PRO A 102 -13.70 -2.09 5.26
C PRO A 102 -14.73 -2.74 4.33
N ARG A 103 -14.39 -3.88 3.75
CA ARG A 103 -15.26 -4.64 2.86
C ARG A 103 -16.30 -5.46 3.60
N GLU A 104 -15.89 -6.18 4.65
CA GLU A 104 -16.74 -7.15 5.35
C GLU A 104 -17.68 -6.49 6.36
N HIS A 105 -17.27 -5.34 6.90
CA HIS A 105 -17.99 -4.67 7.99
C HIS A 105 -18.34 -3.21 7.68
N GLY A 106 -17.90 -2.66 6.54
CA GLY A 106 -18.09 -1.24 6.24
C GLY A 106 -17.35 -0.31 7.21
N LEU A 107 -16.39 -0.84 7.97
CA LEU A 107 -15.70 -0.15 9.06
C LEU A 107 -14.29 0.24 8.64
N ILE A 108 -13.90 1.47 8.96
CA ILE A 108 -12.51 1.93 8.87
C ILE A 108 -12.04 2.24 10.28
N SER A 109 -11.16 1.38 10.79
CA SER A 109 -10.57 1.47 12.12
C SER A 109 -9.15 2.02 12.04
N GLY A 110 -8.62 2.41 13.20
CA GLY A 110 -7.28 2.92 13.35
C GLY A 110 -7.25 4.21 14.15
N SER A 111 -6.10 4.45 14.78
CA SER A 111 -5.78 5.65 15.51
C SER A 111 -5.23 6.71 14.57
N GLU A 112 -5.48 7.97 14.90
CA GLU A 112 -4.91 9.10 14.18
C GLU A 112 -3.40 9.14 14.41
N ALA A 113 -2.64 9.25 13.33
CA ALA A 113 -1.21 9.49 13.34
C ALA A 113 -0.84 10.28 12.09
N SER A 114 -0.36 11.50 12.26
CA SER A 114 0.12 12.32 11.15
C SER A 114 1.43 11.76 10.58
N PRO A 115 1.79 12.09 9.33
CA PRO A 115 3.11 11.76 8.76
C PRO A 115 4.28 12.15 9.68
N GLU A 116 4.22 13.33 10.32
CA GLU A 116 5.23 13.83 11.24
C GLU A 116 5.33 12.97 12.50
N GLN A 117 4.19 12.52 13.03
CA GLN A 117 4.16 11.61 14.19
C GLN A 117 4.78 10.25 13.86
N ILE A 118 4.54 9.72 12.66
CA ILE A 118 5.17 8.47 12.22
C ILE A 118 6.69 8.62 12.12
N VAL A 119 7.17 9.68 11.46
CA VAL A 119 8.61 9.92 11.32
C VAL A 119 9.27 10.16 12.68
N SER A 120 8.62 10.92 13.56
CA SER A 120 9.09 11.15 14.93
C SER A 120 9.16 9.84 15.72
N GLY A 121 8.16 8.95 15.58
CA GLY A 121 8.15 7.63 16.19
C GLY A 121 9.27 6.73 15.69
N ALA A 122 9.56 6.76 14.38
CA ALA A 122 10.65 6.01 13.77
C ALA A 122 12.03 6.49 14.26
N LEU A 123 12.24 7.81 14.33
CA LEU A 123 13.46 8.42 14.89
C LEU A 123 13.65 8.05 16.36
N ALA A 124 12.60 8.21 17.17
CA ALA A 124 12.66 7.92 18.61
C ALA A 124 12.93 6.43 18.90
N SER A 125 12.52 5.55 17.99
CA SER A 125 12.75 4.10 18.09
C SER A 125 14.11 3.66 17.53
N GLY A 126 14.91 4.57 16.98
CA GLY A 126 16.19 4.24 16.34
C GLY A 126 16.05 3.38 15.07
N CYS A 127 14.88 3.43 14.41
CA CYS A 127 14.63 2.63 13.22
C CYS A 127 15.41 3.17 12.02
N ARG A 128 16.02 2.26 11.24
CA ARG A 128 16.72 2.62 10.00
C ARG A 128 15.76 2.88 8.84
N SER A 129 14.56 2.32 8.92
CA SER A 129 13.52 2.45 7.90
C SER A 129 12.11 2.58 8.48
N ILE A 130 11.17 3.02 7.64
CA ILE A 130 9.73 2.88 7.84
C ILE A 130 9.21 1.85 6.83
N ALA A 131 8.48 0.85 7.32
CA ALA A 131 7.83 -0.15 6.48
C ALA A 131 6.33 0.13 6.35
N TYR A 132 5.87 0.29 5.12
CA TYR A 132 4.45 0.35 4.79
C TYR A 132 3.99 -1.08 4.43
N THR A 133 3.22 -1.71 5.32
CA THR A 133 3.11 -3.19 5.38
C THR A 133 1.75 -3.66 5.93
N TYR A 134 1.64 -4.97 6.21
CA TYR A 134 0.53 -5.73 6.78
C TYR A 134 -0.74 -5.80 5.92
N THR A 135 -1.20 -4.67 5.37
CA THR A 135 -2.29 -4.62 4.40
C THR A 135 -1.73 -4.45 2.98
N GLU A 136 -2.06 -3.36 2.29
CA GLU A 136 -1.44 -3.04 1.00
C GLU A 136 -1.07 -1.56 0.94
N PRO A 137 0.23 -1.19 0.90
CA PRO A 137 0.65 0.20 0.91
C PRO A 137 0.17 1.04 -0.28
N THR A 138 -0.04 0.41 -1.44
CA THR A 138 -0.56 1.09 -2.63
C THR A 138 -1.87 1.83 -2.34
N ILE A 139 -2.77 1.28 -1.54
CA ILE A 139 -4.12 1.85 -1.35
C ILE A 139 -4.14 3.10 -0.48
N PHE A 140 -3.12 3.34 0.34
CA PHE A 140 -2.96 4.52 1.20
C PHE A 140 -1.82 5.45 0.73
N PHE A 141 -1.58 5.46 -0.58
CA PHE A 141 -0.53 6.24 -1.27
C PHE A 141 -0.28 7.64 -0.72
N GLU A 142 -1.30 8.49 -0.54
CA GLU A 142 -1.10 9.89 -0.13
C GLU A 142 -0.48 9.97 1.27
N TYR A 143 -0.89 9.06 2.15
CA TYR A 143 -0.35 8.98 3.50
C TYR A 143 1.07 8.42 3.50
N ALA A 144 1.30 7.35 2.73
CA ALA A 144 2.64 6.79 2.56
C ALA A 144 3.61 7.78 1.93
N TYR A 145 3.20 8.51 0.88
CA TYR A 145 4.02 9.47 0.14
C TYR A 145 4.41 10.66 1.01
N ASN A 146 3.44 11.26 1.72
CA ASN A 146 3.73 12.38 2.62
C ASN A 146 4.65 11.95 3.77
N THR A 147 4.45 10.75 4.31
CA THR A 147 5.36 10.18 5.32
C THR A 147 6.75 9.92 4.73
N ALA A 148 6.83 9.37 3.53
CA ALA A 148 8.07 8.97 2.89
C ALA A 148 8.96 10.17 2.54
N ARG A 149 8.36 11.28 2.12
CA ARG A 149 9.05 12.57 1.93
C ARG A 149 9.76 13.03 3.21
N LEU A 150 9.01 13.08 4.32
CA LEU A 150 9.55 13.50 5.62
C LEU A 150 10.60 12.52 6.14
N ALA A 151 10.39 11.22 5.96
CA ALA A 151 11.34 10.18 6.34
C ALA A 151 12.65 10.32 5.57
N HIS A 152 12.57 10.58 4.27
CA HIS A 152 13.72 10.80 3.40
C HIS A 152 14.53 12.04 3.84
N GLU A 153 13.85 13.15 4.15
CA GLU A 153 14.49 14.36 4.71
C GLU A 153 15.19 14.08 6.06
N ALA A 154 14.65 13.15 6.85
CA ALA A 154 15.23 12.70 8.12
C ALA A 154 16.29 11.59 7.99
N GLY A 155 16.64 11.17 6.76
CA GLY A 155 17.63 10.10 6.52
C GLY A 155 17.16 8.68 6.87
N ILE A 156 15.84 8.48 6.96
CA ILE A 156 15.18 7.19 7.18
C ILE A 156 14.73 6.63 5.82
N ALA A 157 15.05 5.37 5.57
CA ALA A 157 14.63 4.70 4.33
C ALA A 157 13.16 4.29 4.37
N ASN A 158 12.52 4.27 3.21
CA ASN A 158 11.13 3.87 3.04
C ASN A 158 11.06 2.53 2.34
N VAL A 159 10.33 1.58 2.94
CA VAL A 159 10.20 0.23 2.38
C VAL A 159 8.75 -0.19 2.24
N TYR A 160 8.43 -0.86 1.13
CA TYR A 160 7.11 -1.45 0.89
C TYR A 160 7.14 -2.96 1.12
N VAL A 161 6.18 -3.49 1.85
CA VAL A 161 5.82 -4.91 1.82
C VAL A 161 4.47 -5.00 1.14
N THR A 162 4.46 -5.45 -0.11
CA THR A 162 3.36 -5.18 -1.04
C THR A 162 3.04 -6.40 -1.90
N ASN A 163 1.79 -6.48 -2.33
CA ASN A 163 1.35 -7.45 -3.33
C ASN A 163 1.78 -7.11 -4.76
N GLY A 164 2.41 -5.94 -4.98
CA GLY A 164 3.00 -5.57 -6.25
C GLY A 164 2.04 -5.01 -7.29
N TYR A 165 0.75 -4.83 -7.00
CA TYR A 165 -0.27 -4.50 -8.02
C TYR A 165 -0.36 -3.01 -8.40
N MET A 166 0.76 -2.28 -8.31
CA MET A 166 0.88 -0.85 -8.63
C MET A 166 0.87 -0.59 -10.14
N THR A 167 0.50 0.62 -10.53
CA THR A 167 0.71 1.15 -11.89
C THR A 167 2.10 1.76 -12.03
N SER A 168 2.57 1.94 -13.27
CA SER A 168 3.83 2.68 -13.53
C SER A 168 3.73 4.10 -13.00
N ASP A 169 2.61 4.79 -13.26
CA ASP A 169 2.35 6.16 -12.82
C ASP A 169 2.47 6.31 -11.29
N MET A 170 1.97 5.34 -10.53
CA MET A 170 2.10 5.36 -9.07
C MET A 170 3.56 5.26 -8.62
N LEU A 171 4.32 4.32 -9.19
CA LEU A 171 5.74 4.13 -8.85
C LEU A 171 6.59 5.34 -9.27
N GLU A 172 6.30 5.91 -10.44
CA GLU A 172 6.96 7.12 -10.95
C GLU A 172 6.63 8.34 -10.08
N ALA A 173 5.38 8.47 -9.62
CA ALA A 173 4.99 9.53 -8.70
C ALA A 173 5.61 9.36 -7.31
N PHE A 174 5.86 8.13 -6.85
CA PHE A 174 6.47 7.87 -5.55
C PHE A 174 8.00 8.06 -5.57
N HIS A 175 8.65 7.90 -6.74
CA HIS A 175 10.09 8.14 -6.89
C HIS A 175 10.45 9.61 -6.58
N PRO A 176 11.55 9.89 -5.84
CA PRO A 176 12.63 8.97 -5.44
C PRO A 176 12.45 8.37 -4.03
N TYR A 177 11.24 8.42 -3.45
CA TYR A 177 11.06 8.18 -2.02
C TYR A 177 10.86 6.72 -1.61
N LEU A 178 10.89 5.75 -2.53
CA LEU A 178 10.82 4.32 -2.20
C LEU A 178 12.20 3.70 -2.36
N ASP A 179 12.84 3.34 -1.25
CA ASP A 179 14.20 2.79 -1.27
C ASP A 179 14.20 1.29 -1.55
N ALA A 180 13.25 0.56 -0.96
CA ALA A 180 13.12 -0.88 -1.16
C ALA A 180 11.67 -1.37 -1.21
N ALA A 181 11.46 -2.51 -1.85
CA ALA A 181 10.20 -3.23 -1.82
C ALA A 181 10.45 -4.74 -1.70
N ASN A 182 9.71 -5.38 -0.81
CA ASN A 182 9.44 -6.80 -0.90
C ASN A 182 8.10 -6.99 -1.64
N VAL A 183 8.15 -7.62 -2.81
CA VAL A 183 6.95 -7.98 -3.57
C VAL A 183 6.59 -9.43 -3.30
N ASP A 184 5.39 -9.62 -2.76
CA ASP A 184 4.81 -10.93 -2.61
C ASP A 184 4.27 -11.48 -3.94
N LEU A 185 5.08 -12.28 -4.63
CA LEU A 185 4.64 -13.04 -5.80
C LEU A 185 3.85 -14.26 -5.33
N LYS A 186 2.52 -14.11 -5.29
CA LYS A 186 1.60 -15.10 -4.69
C LYS A 186 1.52 -16.43 -5.44
N ALA A 187 1.87 -16.45 -6.72
CA ALA A 187 2.05 -17.64 -7.56
C ALA A 187 2.60 -17.26 -8.94
N PHE A 188 3.33 -18.14 -9.61
CA PHE A 188 3.69 -17.92 -11.03
C PHE A 188 2.66 -18.53 -11.99
N ARG A 189 1.37 -18.37 -11.68
CA ARG A 189 0.24 -18.91 -12.47
C ARG A 189 -0.96 -17.98 -12.44
N GLU A 190 -1.42 -17.53 -13.61
CA GLU A 190 -2.58 -16.63 -13.77
C GLU A 190 -3.86 -17.21 -13.13
N LYS A 191 -4.11 -18.51 -13.34
CA LYS A 191 -5.28 -19.20 -12.77
C LYS A 191 -5.32 -19.13 -11.24
N THR A 192 -4.16 -19.18 -10.58
CA THR A 192 -4.08 -19.07 -9.11
C THR A 192 -4.45 -17.67 -8.65
N TYR A 193 -3.95 -16.64 -9.35
CA TYR A 193 -4.29 -15.25 -9.07
C TYR A 193 -5.80 -15.00 -9.20
N HIS A 194 -6.43 -15.41 -10.29
CA HIS A 194 -7.86 -15.24 -10.47
C HIS A 194 -8.68 -16.02 -9.43
N ARG A 195 -8.33 -17.28 -9.17
CA ARG A 195 -9.13 -18.16 -8.29
C ARG A 195 -9.03 -17.80 -6.81
N TYR A 196 -7.85 -17.39 -6.35
CA TYR A 196 -7.56 -17.27 -4.92
C TYR A 196 -7.14 -15.88 -4.46
N VAL A 197 -6.75 -14.98 -5.35
CA VAL A 197 -6.27 -13.63 -5.02
C VAL A 197 -7.28 -12.55 -5.45
N GLY A 198 -8.03 -12.80 -6.54
CA GLY A 198 -8.98 -11.83 -7.09
C GLY A 198 -8.31 -10.72 -7.91
N ALA A 199 -7.17 -11.03 -8.53
CA ALA A 199 -6.39 -10.13 -9.37
C ALA A 199 -5.75 -10.90 -10.54
N GLY A 200 -4.96 -10.22 -11.38
CA GLY A 200 -4.12 -10.85 -12.41
C GLY A 200 -2.66 -10.97 -12.00
N LEU A 201 -1.90 -11.91 -12.58
CA LEU A 201 -0.46 -12.05 -12.32
C LEU A 201 0.34 -11.01 -13.12
N LYS A 202 0.00 -10.83 -14.40
CA LYS A 202 0.77 -9.95 -15.31
C LYS A 202 1.09 -8.57 -14.72
N PRO A 203 0.15 -7.83 -14.09
CA PRO A 203 0.47 -6.51 -13.56
C PRO A 203 1.47 -6.51 -12.41
N VAL A 204 1.52 -7.58 -11.59
CA VAL A 204 2.55 -7.74 -10.55
C VAL A 204 3.94 -7.84 -11.20
N LEU A 205 4.04 -8.63 -12.27
CA LEU A 205 5.30 -8.79 -13.01
C LEU A 205 5.76 -7.48 -13.66
N GLU A 206 4.83 -6.71 -14.24
CA GLU A 206 5.17 -5.41 -14.84
C GLU A 206 5.59 -4.38 -13.80
N SER A 207 4.90 -4.31 -12.66
CA SER A 207 5.28 -3.45 -11.53
C SER A 207 6.70 -3.73 -11.02
N MET A 208 7.08 -5.01 -10.89
CA MET A 208 8.46 -5.39 -10.53
C MET A 208 9.51 -4.90 -11.53
N LYS A 209 9.20 -4.93 -12.84
CA LYS A 209 10.11 -4.38 -13.87
C LYS A 209 10.25 -2.87 -13.73
N VAL A 210 9.15 -2.16 -13.45
CA VAL A 210 9.17 -0.71 -13.20
C VAL A 210 10.01 -0.38 -11.96
N MET A 211 9.82 -1.10 -10.85
CA MET A 211 10.63 -0.94 -9.64
C MET A 211 12.12 -1.07 -9.94
N LYS A 212 12.51 -2.11 -10.69
CA LYS A 212 13.91 -2.32 -11.08
C LYS A 212 14.44 -1.20 -11.97
N ARG A 213 13.63 -0.70 -12.90
CA ARG A 213 13.98 0.45 -13.77
C ARG A 213 14.21 1.72 -12.97
N LEU A 214 13.41 1.95 -11.92
CA LEU A 214 13.51 3.12 -11.04
C LEU A 214 14.60 2.99 -9.97
N GLY A 215 15.38 1.90 -9.95
CA GLY A 215 16.46 1.72 -8.99
C GLY A 215 16.01 1.31 -7.58
N ILE A 216 14.74 0.95 -7.40
CA ILE A 216 14.21 0.47 -6.12
C ILE A 216 14.85 -0.90 -5.79
N TRP A 217 15.33 -1.08 -4.57
CA TRP A 217 15.83 -2.37 -4.11
C TRP A 217 14.67 -3.37 -4.05
N LEU A 218 14.73 -4.43 -4.85
CA LEU A 218 13.61 -5.37 -4.98
C LEU A 218 14.01 -6.75 -4.47
N GLU A 219 13.28 -7.24 -3.46
CA GLU A 219 13.25 -8.65 -3.06
C GLU A 219 11.86 -9.22 -3.35
N VAL A 220 11.78 -10.53 -3.60
CA VAL A 220 10.54 -11.20 -3.97
C VAL A 220 10.30 -12.37 -3.03
N THR A 221 9.10 -12.45 -2.46
CA THR A 221 8.69 -13.54 -1.59
C THR A 221 7.52 -14.30 -2.19
N THR A 222 7.59 -15.63 -2.10
CA THR A 222 6.50 -16.52 -2.48
C THR A 222 6.19 -17.44 -1.30
N LEU A 223 5.03 -17.23 -0.68
CA LEU A 223 4.52 -18.13 0.34
C LEU A 223 4.17 -19.49 -0.30
N VAL A 224 4.74 -20.56 0.25
CA VAL A 224 4.39 -21.93 -0.14
C VAL A 224 3.16 -22.36 0.64
N ILE A 225 2.08 -22.70 -0.07
CA ILE A 225 0.82 -23.16 0.51
C ILE A 225 0.62 -24.63 0.10
N PRO A 226 0.58 -25.57 1.07
CA PRO A 226 0.22 -26.95 0.79
C PRO A 226 -1.17 -27.02 0.15
N GLY A 227 -1.27 -27.77 -0.96
CA GLY A 227 -2.45 -27.81 -1.84
C GLY A 227 -3.67 -28.47 -1.23
#